data_AF-A0A653CDD0-F1
#
_entry.id   AF-A0A653CDD0-F1
#
_cell.length_a   1.000
_cell.length_b   1.000
_cell.length_c   1.000
_cell.angle_alpha   90.00
_cell.angle_beta   90.00
_cell.angle_gamma   90.00
#
_symmetry.space_group_name_H-M   'P 1'
#
loop_
_entity.id
_entity.type
_entity.pdbx_description
1 polymer ?
#
loop_
_entity_poly.entity_id
_entity_poly.type
_entity_poly.pdbx_seq_one_letter_code
_entity_poly.pdbx_strand_id
1 'polypeptide(L)' 'GITIGGSKISNLRFADDTTLIAAPQEELVALLNILEQHSVVYGLGINYNKTKVRIVDREHDNHRAIQSVRHCEV' A
#
# COMPACT_ATOMS: atom_id res chain seq x y z
N GLY A 1 1.35 9.21 -0.58
CA GLY A 1 2.82 9.16 -0.47
C GLY A 1 3.30 10.05 0.65
N ILE A 2 4.50 9.76 1.16
CA ILE A 2 5.18 10.55 2.20
C ILE A 2 6.32 11.37 1.59
N THR A 3 6.70 12.48 2.21
CA THR A 3 7.79 13.33 1.73
C THR A 3 9.10 12.96 2.41
N ILE A 4 10.12 12.62 1.62
CA ILE A 4 11.49 12.35 2.09
C ILE A 4 12.44 13.23 1.27
N GLY A 5 13.20 14.11 1.93
CA GLY A 5 14.13 15.01 1.25
C GLY A 5 13.48 15.91 0.18
N GLY A 6 12.22 16.31 0.39
CA GLY A 6 11.44 17.11 -0.58
C GLY A 6 10.80 16.30 -1.71
N SER A 7 11.04 14.98 -1.78
CA SER A 7 10.46 14.09 -2.79
C SER A 7 9.30 13.28 -2.23
N LYS A 8 8.18 13.22 -2.95
CA LYS A 8 7.02 12.39 -2.58
C LYS A 8 7.26 10.94 -2.99
N ILE A 9 7.31 10.03 -2.02
CA ILE A 9 7.47 8.59 -2.22
C ILE A 9 6.13 7.91 -1.94
N SER A 10 5.59 7.21 -2.95
CA SER A 10 4.33 6.45 -2.85
C SER A 10 4.50 4.96 -3.13
N ASN A 11 5.67 4.53 -3.59
CA ASN A 11 5.92 3.16 -3.98
C ASN A 11 7.37 2.76 -3.69
N LEU A 12 7.56 1.56 -3.14
CA LEU A 12 8.85 0.87 -3.02
C LEU A 12 8.71 -0.50 -3.68
N ARG A 13 9.66 -0.87 -4.53
CA ARG A 13 9.64 -2.15 -5.24
C ARG A 13 10.97 -2.87 -5.10
N PHE A 14 10.91 -4.16 -4.81
CA PHE A 14 12.05 -5.06 -4.84
C PHE A 14 11.61 -6.39 -5.47
N ALA A 15 12.23 -6.77 -6.60
CA ALA A 15 11.76 -7.90 -7.41
C ALA A 15 10.24 -7.80 -7.71
N ASP A 16 9.46 -8.81 -7.34
CA ASP A 16 7.99 -8.87 -7.43
C ASP A 16 7.27 -8.24 -6.23
N ASP A 17 7.98 -8.00 -5.12
CA ASP A 17 7.40 -7.34 -3.95
C ASP A 17 7.21 -5.83 -4.19
N THR A 18 5.99 -5.36 -3.94
CA THR A 18 5.60 -3.95 -4.08
C THR A 18 4.98 -3.46 -2.77
N THR A 19 5.44 -2.32 -2.25
CA THR A 19 4.89 -1.65 -1.07
C THR A 19 4.41 -0.27 -1.44
N LEU A 20 3.09 -0.04 -1.32
CA LEU A 20 2.47 1.26 -1.51
C LEU A 20 2.47 2.07 -0.21
N ILE A 21 2.72 3.37 -0.31
CA ILE A 21 2.81 4.27 0.84
C ILE A 21 1.90 5.47 0.61
N ALA A 22 1.00 5.69 1.56
CA ALA A 22 0.10 6.83 1.60
C ALA A 22 0.10 7.46 2.99
N ALA A 23 -0.26 8.74 3.07
CA ALA A 23 -0.52 9.38 4.36
C ALA A 23 -1.98 9.11 4.79
N PRO A 24 -3.01 9.43 3.97
CA PRO A 24 -4.38 9.02 4.23
C PRO A 24 -4.70 7.64 3.62
N GLN A 25 -5.66 6.93 4.22
CA GLN A 25 -6.11 5.61 3.76
C GLN A 25 -6.75 5.67 2.36
N GLU A 26 -7.47 6.75 2.06
CA GLU A 26 -8.15 6.96 0.78
C GLU A 26 -7.15 7.05 -0.37
N GLU A 27 -5.99 7.67 -0.14
CA GLU A 27 -4.89 7.69 -1.13
C GLU A 27 -4.30 6.28 -1.31
N LEU A 28 -4.23 5.46 -0.25
CA LEU A 28 -3.77 4.07 -0.36
C LEU A 28 -4.73 3.24 -1.22
N VAL A 29 -6.04 3.38 -1.01
CA VAL A 29 -7.08 2.70 -1.79
C VAL A 29 -7.00 3.10 -3.27
N ALA A 30 -6.88 4.40 -3.55
CA ALA A 30 -6.71 4.88 -4.93
C ALA A 30 -5.46 4.30 -5.61
N LEU A 31 -4.33 4.22 -4.90
CA LEU A 31 -3.10 3.62 -5.42
C LEU A 31 -3.25 2.10 -5.66
N LEU A 32 -3.94 1.40 -4.77
CA LEU A 32 -4.21 -0.03 -4.91
C LEU A 32 -5.08 -0.31 -6.15
N ASN A 33 -6.12 0.49 -6.37
CA ASN A 33 -7.00 0.39 -7.54
C ASN A 33 -6.22 0.58 -8.85
N ILE A 34 -5.34 1.58 -8.91
CA ILE A 34 -4.48 1.80 -10.08
C ILE A 34 -3.54 0.60 -10.29
N LEU A 35 -2.93 0.09 -9.22
CA LEU A 35 -2.03 -1.07 -9.30
C LEU A 35 -2.77 -2.32 -9.79
N GLU A 36 -3.98 -2.59 -9.29
CA GLU A 36 -4.77 -3.74 -9.70
C GLU A 36 -5.16 -3.65 -11.18
N GLN A 37 -5.73 -2.51 -11.61
CA GLN A 37 -6.11 -2.29 -13.01
C GLN A 37 -4.93 -2.46 -13.96
N HIS A 38 -3.77 -1.90 -13.60
CA HIS A 38 -2.57 -2.04 -14.42
C HIS A 38 -2.02 -3.47 -14.38
N SER A 39 -2.06 -4.15 -13.24
CA SER A 39 -1.58 -5.55 -13.12
C SER A 39 -2.32 -6.50 -14.06
N VAL A 40 -3.65 -6.32 -14.20
CA VAL A 40 -4.48 -7.12 -15.11
C VAL A 40 -4.01 -6.98 -16.56
N VAL A 41 -3.57 -5.80 -16.99
CA VAL A 41 -3.05 -5.56 -18.36
C VAL A 41 -1.82 -6.42 -18.65
N TYR A 42 -0.99 -6.72 -17.64
CA TYR A 42 0.19 -7.57 -17.77
C TYR A 42 -0.08 -9.04 -17.41
N GLY A 43 -1.33 -9.43 -17.20
CA GLY A 43 -1.69 -10.78 -16.77
C GLY A 43 -1.23 -11.12 -15.35
N LEU A 44 -0.98 -10.11 -14.52
CA LEU A 44 -0.57 -10.25 -13.13
C LEU A 44 -1.77 -10.06 -12.19
N GLY A 45 -1.69 -10.69 -11.02
CA GLY A 45 -2.70 -10.56 -9.97
C GLY A 45 -2.08 -10.22 -8.62
N ILE A 46 -2.82 -9.49 -7.79
CA ILE A 46 -2.41 -9.17 -6.43
C ILE A 46 -2.71 -10.38 -5.53
N ASN A 47 -1.71 -10.83 -4.78
CA ASN A 47 -1.90 -11.90 -3.79
C ASN A 47 -2.48 -11.33 -2.49
N TYR A 48 -3.81 -11.20 -2.43
CA TYR A 48 -4.54 -10.69 -1.27
C TYR A 48 -4.31 -11.47 0.05
N ASN A 49 -3.80 -12.70 0.01
CA ASN A 49 -3.43 -13.42 1.22
C ASN A 49 -2.09 -12.92 1.80
N LYS A 50 -1.14 -12.61 0.92
CA LYS A 50 0.19 -12.10 1.28
C LYS A 50 0.20 -10.58 1.52
N THR A 51 -0.59 -9.82 0.77
CA THR A 51 -0.67 -8.36 0.92
C THR A 51 -1.26 -7.97 2.27
N LYS A 52 -0.59 -7.09 3.01
CA LYS A 52 -1.01 -6.59 4.32
C LYS A 52 -0.92 -5.08 4.37
N VAL A 53 -1.83 -4.47 5.12
CA VAL A 53 -1.80 -3.04 5.44
C VAL A 53 -1.14 -2.86 6.79
N ARG A 54 -0.23 -1.91 6.88
CA ARG A 54 0.45 -1.52 8.12
C ARG A 54 0.28 -0.03 8.33
N ILE A 55 -0.27 0.33 9.48
CA ILE A 55 -0.36 1.71 9.94
C ILE A 55 0.94 2.03 10.68
N VAL A 56 1.58 3.13 10.29
CA VAL A 56 2.81 3.62 10.93
C VAL A 56 2.48 4.96 11.56
N ASP A 57 2.29 4.95 12.87
CA ASP A 57 2.14 6.15 13.69
C ASP A 57 3.32 6.22 14.67
N ARG A 58 3.98 7.38 14.77
CA ARG A 58 5.17 7.55 15.64
C ARG A 58 4.80 7.93 17.07
N GLU A 59 3.63 8.50 17.30
CA GLU A 59 3.27 9.10 18.60
C GLU A 59 2.44 8.14 19.47
N HIS A 60 1.68 7.26 18.84
CA HIS A 60 1.00 6.16 19.49
C HIS A 60 1.77 4.88 19.17
N ASP A 61 2.33 4.23 20.19
CA ASP A 61 2.85 2.85 20.10
C ASP A 61 1.65 1.90 19.87
N ASN A 62 1.01 2.06 18.72
CA ASN A 62 -0.11 1.26 18.28
C ASN A 62 0.48 -0.12 17.99
N HIS A 63 0.23 -1.04 18.92
CA HIS A 63 0.36 -2.47 18.76
C HIS A 63 0.13 -2.83 17.30
N ARG A 64 1.19 -3.25 16.59
CA ARG A 64 1.27 -3.40 15.13
C ARG A 64 -0.01 -4.02 14.55
N ALA A 65 -0.99 -3.20 14.22
CA ALA A 65 -2.25 -3.67 13.68
C ALA A 65 -2.01 -4.03 12.22
N ILE A 66 -1.69 -5.30 11.98
CA ILE A 66 -1.59 -5.86 10.65
C ILE A 66 -3.03 -6.12 10.20
N GLN A 67 -3.52 -5.27 9.31
CA GLN A 67 -4.82 -5.48 8.68
C GLN A 67 -4.63 -6.19 7.34
N SER A 68 -5.60 -7.02 6.98
CA SER A 68 -5.66 -7.57 5.62
C SER A 68 -6.09 -6.48 4.67
N VAL A 69 -5.47 -6.40 3.49
CA VAL A 69 -5.88 -5.47 2.43
C VAL A 69 -7.34 -5.67 2.01
N ARG A 70 -7.93 -6.85 2.26
CA ARG A 70 -9.35 -7.12 1.98
C ARG A 70 -10.34 -6.25 2.76
N HIS A 71 -9.86 -5.58 3.82
CA HIS A 71 -10.68 -4.67 4.64
C HIS A 71 -10.52 -3.20 4.20
N CYS A 72 -9.65 -2.92 3.23
CA CYS A 72 -9.71 -1.67 2.49
C CYS A 72 -10.77 -1.87 1.41
N GLU A 73 -11.97 -1.35 1.63
CA GLU A 73 -13.01 -1.32 0.60
C GLU A 73 -12.44 -0.65 -0.66
N VAL A 74 -12.47 -1.39 -1.78
CA VAL A 74 -12.16 -0.94 -3.13
C VAL A 74 -13.43 -0.81 -3.93
#